data_AF-A0A0B6YQR7-F1
#
_entry.id   AF-A0A0B6YQR7-F1
#
_cell.length_a   1.000
_cell.length_b   1.000
_cell.length_c   1.000
_cell.angle_alpha   90.00
_cell.angle_beta   90.00
_cell.angle_gamma   90.00
#
_symmetry.space_group_name_H-M   'P 1'
#
loop_
_entity.id
_entity.type
_entity.pdbx_description
1 polymer ?
#
loop_
_entity_poly.entity_id
_entity_poly.type
_entity_poly.pdbx_seq_one_letter_code
_entity_poly.pdbx_strand_id
1 'polypeptide(L)' 'YQHSNMTDSILNKKSVCVVTGPTRGLGRSIAYHLASKLPKDSLFILLSRNEPLLNNISDLIMQREGIRAITSVFDQGS' A
#
# COMPACT_ATOMS: atom_id res chain seq x y z
N TYR A 1 -15.78 2.21 -29.88
CA TYR A 1 -15.74 1.58 -28.56
C TYR A 1 -14.52 0.69 -28.50
N GLN A 2 -13.40 1.16 -27.92
CA GLN A 2 -12.20 0.34 -27.77
C GLN A 2 -12.44 -0.70 -26.68
N HIS A 3 -12.27 -1.97 -27.05
CA HIS A 3 -12.22 -3.10 -26.12
C HIS A 3 -10.86 -3.01 -25.40
N SER A 4 -10.83 -2.35 -24.24
CA SER A 4 -9.65 -2.40 -23.37
C SER A 4 -9.55 -3.84 -22.86
N ASN A 5 -8.52 -4.57 -23.32
CA ASN A 5 -8.25 -5.88 -22.79
C ASN A 5 -8.02 -5.73 -21.28
N MET A 6 -8.76 -6.50 -20.48
CA MET A 6 -8.71 -6.52 -19.01
C MET A 6 -7.29 -6.79 -18.45
N THR A 7 -6.34 -7.12 -19.32
CA THR A 7 -4.91 -7.31 -19.08
C THR A 7 -4.15 -6.02 -18.74
N ASP A 8 -4.59 -4.85 -19.19
CA ASP A 8 -3.90 -3.56 -18.94
C ASP A 8 -4.26 -2.88 -17.62
N SER A 9 -4.79 -3.64 -16.66
CA SER A 9 -5.02 -3.13 -15.31
C SER A 9 -3.70 -2.75 -14.63
N ILE A 10 -3.68 -1.58 -14.00
CA ILE A 10 -2.57 -1.15 -13.14
C ILE A 10 -2.31 -2.15 -12.01
N LEU A 11 -3.33 -2.91 -11.60
CA LEU A 11 -3.23 -3.93 -10.56
C LEU A 11 -2.38 -5.15 -10.97
N ASN A 12 -2.16 -5.36 -12.28
CA ASN A 12 -1.34 -6.47 -12.78
C ASN A 12 0.13 -6.08 -12.95
N LYS A 13 0.51 -4.84 -12.62
CA LYS A 13 1.87 -4.32 -12.82
C LYS A 13 2.55 -4.07 -11.47
N LYS A 14 3.83 -4.46 -11.36
CA LYS A 14 4.67 -4.12 -10.21
C LYS A 14 4.62 -2.61 -10.00
N SER A 15 4.29 -2.20 -8.78
CA SER A 15 3.97 -0.80 -8.49
C SER A 15 4.64 -0.31 -7.22
N VAL A 16 4.77 1.02 -7.12
CA VAL A 16 5.03 1.70 -5.86
C VAL A 16 3.72 2.32 -5.41
N CYS A 17 3.26 1.98 -4.20
CA CYS A 17 2.02 2.47 -3.62
C CYS A 17 2.35 3.34 -2.40
N VAL A 18 2.05 4.63 -2.47
CA VAL A 18 2.19 5.56 -1.34
C VAL A 18 0.82 5.70 -0.69
N VAL A 19 0.74 5.45 0.62
CA VAL A 19 -0.49 5.60 1.39
C VAL A 19 -0.23 6.54 2.57
N THR A 20 -0.88 7.69 2.55
CA THR A 20 -0.94 8.61 3.70
C THR A 20 -2.12 8.22 4.60
N GLY A 21 -1.94 8.36 5.92
CA GLY A 21 -2.91 7.89 6.91
C GLY A 21 -3.24 6.37 6.86
N PRO A 22 -2.27 5.46 6.67
CA PRO A 22 -2.53 4.02 6.50
C PRO A 22 -2.88 3.31 7.82
N THR A 23 -2.88 4.02 8.95
CA THR A 23 -2.96 3.39 10.28
C THR A 23 -4.39 3.03 10.70
N ARG A 24 -5.41 3.71 10.14
CA ARG A 24 -6.82 3.53 10.52
C ARG A 24 -7.77 3.76 9.33
N GLY A 25 -9.04 3.42 9.51
CA GLY A 25 -10.12 3.75 8.58
C GLY A 25 -9.85 3.31 7.15
N LEU A 26 -10.14 4.20 6.20
CA LEU A 26 -9.98 3.93 4.76
C LEU A 26 -8.53 3.68 4.37
N GLY A 27 -7.57 4.47 4.88
CA GLY A 27 -6.15 4.29 4.54
C GLY A 27 -5.64 2.90 4.91
N ARG A 28 -6.04 2.40 6.09
CA ARG A 28 -5.74 1.01 6.49
C ARG A 28 -6.33 -0.02 5.55
N SER A 29 -7.61 0.15 5.21
CA SER A 29 -8.31 -0.76 4.31
C SER A 29 -7.67 -0.77 2.92
N ILE A 30 -7.34 0.41 2.38
CA ILE A 30 -6.67 0.59 1.09
C ILE A 30 -5.30 -0.09 1.08
N ALA A 31 -4.45 0.18 2.07
CA ALA A 31 -3.13 -0.45 2.17
C ALA A 31 -3.23 -1.97 2.21
N TYR A 32 -4.13 -2.50 3.04
CA TYR A 32 -4.35 -3.94 3.17
C TYR A 32 -4.90 -4.59 1.90
N HIS A 33 -5.90 -3.97 1.27
CA HIS A 33 -6.50 -4.51 0.05
C HIS A 33 -5.53 -4.44 -1.13
N LEU A 34 -4.84 -3.33 -1.33
CA LEU A 34 -3.88 -3.20 -2.43
C LEU A 34 -2.70 -4.16 -2.25
N ALA A 35 -2.23 -4.40 -1.03
CA ALA A 35 -1.19 -5.39 -0.77
C ALA A 35 -1.60 -6.82 -1.17
N SER A 36 -2.90 -7.13 -1.17
CA SER A 36 -3.42 -8.42 -1.66
C SER A 36 -3.62 -8.49 -3.18
N LYS A 37 -3.54 -7.36 -3.87
CA LYS A 37 -3.86 -7.23 -5.31
C LYS A 37 -2.66 -6.91 -6.17
N LEU A 38 -1.72 -6.14 -5.65
CA LEU A 38 -0.52 -5.76 -6.39
C LEU A 38 0.43 -6.97 -6.51
N PRO A 39 1.19 -7.07 -7.61
CA PRO A 39 2.10 -8.20 -7.82
C PRO A 39 3.25 -8.20 -6.81
N LYS A 40 3.94 -9.35 -6.73
CA LYS A 40 5.20 -9.50 -5.99
C LYS A 40 6.20 -8.40 -6.37
N ASP A 41 7.08 -8.08 -5.43
CA ASP A 41 8.09 -7.03 -5.47
C ASP A 41 7.55 -5.58 -5.49
N SER A 42 6.23 -5.40 -5.42
CA SER A 42 5.62 -4.08 -5.21
C SER A 42 6.05 -3.49 -3.87
N LEU A 43 6.22 -2.17 -3.85
CA LEU A 43 6.69 -1.43 -2.67
C LEU A 43 5.55 -0.57 -2.12
N PHE A 44 5.30 -0.68 -0.82
CA PHE A 44 4.43 0.22 -0.08
C PHE A 44 5.26 1.23 0.69
N ILE A 45 4.88 2.51 0.59
CA ILE A 45 5.43 3.61 1.39
C ILE A 45 4.30 4.12 2.28
N LEU A 46 4.43 3.89 3.58
CA LEU A 46 3.38 4.15 4.56
C LEU A 46 3.72 5.40 5.38
N LEU A 47 2.87 6.42 5.31
CA LEU A 47 3.13 7.75 5.86
C LEU A 47 2.07 8.14 6.91
N SER A 48 2.50 8.40 8.15
CA SER A 48 1.60 8.89 9.20
C SER A 48 2.37 9.50 10.38
N ARG A 49 1.67 10.12 11.32
CA ARG A 49 2.27 10.71 12.54
C ARG A 49 2.56 9.70 13.66
N ASN A 50 2.07 8.46 13.56
CA ASN A 50 2.17 7.47 14.63
C ASN A 50 2.99 6.25 14.15
N GLU A 51 4.25 6.21 14.56
CA GLU A 51 5.20 5.15 14.20
C GLU A 51 4.80 3.75 14.69
N PRO A 52 4.38 3.54 15.95
CA PRO A 52 3.90 2.21 16.38
C PRO A 52 2.76 1.67 15.51
N LEU A 53 1.80 2.52 15.16
CA LEU A 53 0.70 2.11 14.29
C LEU A 53 1.15 1.90 12.84
N LEU A 54 2.16 2.62 12.35
CA LEU A 54 2.77 2.38 11.03
C LEU A 54 3.43 1.02 10.97
N ASN A 55 4.20 0.65 11.99
CA ASN A 55 4.88 -0.64 12.06
C ASN A 55 3.86 -1.78 12.07
N ASN A 56 2.77 -1.66 12.85
CA ASN A 56 1.70 -2.66 12.86
C ASN A 56 1.06 -2.91 11.48
N ILE A 57 0.78 -1.86 10.70
CA ILE A 57 0.22 -2.03 9.35
C ILE A 57 1.28 -2.53 8.37
N SER A 58 2.54 -2.11 8.51
CA SER A 58 3.66 -2.60 7.71
C SER A 58 3.82 -4.11 7.86
N ASP A 59 3.89 -4.60 9.10
CA ASP A 59 3.99 -6.02 9.42
C ASP A 59 2.81 -6.80 8.83
N LEU A 60 1.59 -6.26 8.98
CA LEU A 60 0.38 -6.89 8.45
C LEU A 60 0.40 -7.02 6.92
N ILE A 61 0.83 -6.01 6.17
CA ILE A 61 0.87 -6.10 4.71
C ILE A 61 2.06 -6.92 4.20
N MET A 62 3.17 -6.95 4.94
CA MET A 62 4.35 -7.76 4.63
C MET A 62 4.15 -9.26 4.88
N GLN A 63 3.07 -9.66 5.57
CA GLN A 63 2.63 -11.07 5.58
C GLN A 63 2.22 -11.58 4.19
N ARG A 64 1.99 -10.68 3.22
CA ARG A 64 1.74 -11.05 1.82
C ARG A 64 3.06 -11.32 1.11
N GLU A 65 3.16 -12.51 0.52
CA GLU A 65 4.38 -12.96 -0.15
C GLU A 65 4.84 -11.96 -1.22
N GLY A 66 6.10 -11.51 -1.11
CA GLY A 66 6.71 -10.60 -2.08
C GLY A 66 6.32 -9.13 -1.93
N ILE A 67 5.46 -8.75 -0.97
CA ILE A 67 5.20 -7.35 -0.67
C ILE A 67 6.33 -6.79 0.20
N ARG A 68 6.83 -5.61 -0.21
CA ARG A 68 7.79 -4.83 0.58
C ARG A 68 7.09 -3.60 1.13
N ALA A 69 7.44 -3.19 2.33
CA ALA A 69 6.95 -1.96 2.91
C ALA A 69 8.09 -1.17 3.58
N ILE A 70 8.01 0.15 3.49
CA ILE A 70 8.79 1.08 4.29
C ILE A 70 7.84 2.05 4.99
N THR A 71 8.18 2.45 6.20
CA THR A 71 7.42 3.41 7.00
C THR A 71 8.20 4.70 7.12
N SER A 72 7.50 5.83 7.17
CA SER A 72 8.10 7.11 7.53
C SER A 72 7.09 7.95 8.31
N VAL A 73 7.58 8.59 9.37
CA VAL A 73 6.77 9.53 10.13
C VAL A 73 6.66 10.82 9.32
N PHE A 74 5.43 11.19 8.99
CA PHE A 74 5.13 12.36 8.19
C PHE A 74 3.82 12.98 8.63
N ASP A 75 3.82 14.30 8.84
CA ASP A 75 2.60 15.07 9.02
C ASP A 75 2.21 15.71 7.69
N GLN A 76 1.05 15.34 7.15
CA GLN A 76 0.55 15.85 5.89
C GLN A 76 -0.07 17.25 6.04
N GLY A 77 -0.45 17.65 7.25
CA GLY A 77 -1.14 18.92 7.51
C GLY A 77 -0.23 20.10 7.83
N SER A 78 1.08 19.86 7.94
CA SER A 78 2.10 20.86 8.27
C SER A 78 2.70 21.54 7.04
#